data_AF-A0A0C3BK97-F1
#
_entry.id   AF-A0A0C3BK97-F1
#
_cell.length_a   1.000
_cell.length_b   1.000
_cell.length_c   1.000
_cell.angle_alpha   90.00
_cell.angle_beta   90.00
_cell.angle_gamma   90.00
#
_symmetry.space_group_name_H-M   'P 1'
#
loop_
_entity.id
_entity.type
_entity.pdbx_description
1 polymer ?
#
loop_
_entity_poly.entity_id
_entity_poly.type
_entity_poly.pdbx_seq_one_letter_code
_entity_poly.pdbx_strand_id
1 'polypeptide(L)' 'MQQRFVRGHRLSATALLAVDGIVASTVVEGSMTKALYLEFIEHDVGPSVLIR' A
#
# COMPACT_ATOMS: atom_id res chain seq x y z
N MET A 1 30.89 -9.78 -24.23
CA MET A 1 29.63 -9.05 -23.97
C MET A 1 29.32 -9.19 -22.49
N GLN A 2 29.20 -8.09 -21.74
CA GLN A 2 28.77 -8.14 -20.33
C GLN A 2 27.25 -8.05 -20.28
N GLN A 3 26.59 -9.11 -19.79
CA GLN A 3 25.15 -9.11 -19.60
C GLN A 3 24.81 -8.28 -18.35
N ARG A 4 23.96 -7.26 -18.49
CA ARG A 4 23.50 -6.45 -17.35
C ARG A 4 22.41 -7.22 -16.61
N PHE A 5 22.57 -7.38 -15.30
CA PHE A 5 21.52 -7.91 -14.45
C PHE A 5 20.47 -6.81 -14.20
N VAL A 6 19.22 -7.07 -14.57
CA VAL A 6 18.09 -6.18 -14.30
C VAL A 6 17.23 -6.83 -13.22
N ARG A 7 17.16 -6.22 -12.04
CA ARG A 7 16.24 -6.64 -10.98
C ARG A 7 14.94 -5.86 -11.13
N GLY A 8 13.87 -6.55 -11.53
CA GLY A 8 12.52 -5.98 -11.50
C GLY A 8 12.03 -5.87 -10.06
N HIS A 9 11.49 -4.70 -9.69
CA HIS A 9 10.80 -4.50 -8.42
C HIS A 9 9.30 -4.55 -8.69
N ARG A 10 8.56 -5.39 -7.94
CA ARG A 10 7.09 -5.36 -7.95
C ARG A 10 6.65 -4.42 -6.85
N LEU A 11 5.75 -3.50 -7.16
CA LEU A 11 5.09 -2.68 -6.17
C LEU A 11 3.60 -3.05 -6.15
N SER A 12 3.03 -3.16 -4.95
CA SER A 12 1.60 -3.34 -4.74
C SER A 12 1.07 -2.12 -4.00
N ALA A 13 0.12 -1.41 -4.61
CA ALA A 13 -0.56 -0.26 -4.01
C ALA A 13 -1.95 -0.68 -3.51
N THR A 14 -2.31 -0.20 -2.32
CA THR A 14 -3.63 -0.40 -1.72
C THR A 14 -4.14 0.95 -1.22
N ALA A 15 -5.41 1.26 -1.46
CA ALA A 15 -6.01 2.53 -1.07
C ALA A 15 -7.42 2.34 -0.49
N LEU A 16 -7.79 3.20 0.45
CA LEU A 16 -9.15 3.38 0.94
C LEU A 16 -9.83 4.47 0.13
N LEU A 17 -10.94 4.10 -0.52
CA LEU A 17 -11.79 5.00 -1.29
C LEU A 17 -13.02 5.40 -0.49
N ALA A 18 -13.29 6.69 -0.42
CA ALA A 18 -14.51 7.30 0.08
C ALA A 18 -15.20 8.09 -1.05
N VAL A 19 -16.38 8.65 -0.75
CA VAL A 19 -17.21 9.38 -1.74
C VAL A 19 -16.47 10.59 -2.36
N ASP A 20 -15.52 11.16 -1.64
CA ASP A 20 -14.72 12.32 -2.05
C ASP A 20 -13.33 11.95 -2.60
N GLY A 21 -12.96 10.67 -2.64
CA GLY A 21 -11.69 10.21 -3.19
C GLY A 21 -10.90 9.28 -2.28
N ILE A 22 -9.57 9.22 -2.49
CA ILE A 22 -8.66 8.40 -1.70
C ILE A 22 -8.38 9.10 -0.37
N VAL A 23 -8.72 8.45 0.74
CA VAL A 23 -8.54 9.01 2.10
C VAL A 23 -7.36 8.39 2.86
N ALA A 24 -6.86 7.25 2.40
CA ALA A 24 -5.64 6.62 2.88
C ALA A 24 -5.06 5.72 1.78
N SER A 25 -3.74 5.59 1.72
CA SER A 25 -3.08 4.69 0.75
C SER A 25 -1.73 4.22 1.25
N THR A 26 -1.35 3.01 0.86
CA THR A 26 -0.03 2.44 1.12
C THR A 26 0.52 1.77 -0.14
N VAL A 27 1.85 1.70 -0.23
CA VAL A 27 2.58 1.00 -1.29
C VAL A 27 3.62 0.10 -0.64
N VAL A 28 3.61 -1.18 -1.00
CA VAL A 28 4.57 -2.17 -0.51
C VAL A 28 5.34 -2.79 -1.66
N GLU A 29 6.60 -3.12 -1.43
CA GLU A 29 7.37 -3.94 -2.37
C GLU A 29 6.93 -5.41 -2.27
N GLY A 30 6.79 -6.06 -3.42
CA GLY A 30 6.27 -7.43 -3.52
C GLY A 30 4.75 -7.45 -3.46
N SER A 31 4.21 -8.42 -2.71
CA SER A 31 2.76 -8.65 -2.59
C SER A 31 2.25 -8.15 -1.24
N MET A 32 1.03 -7.60 -1.22
CA MET A 32 0.34 -7.25 0.01
C MET A 32 0.02 -8.52 0.82
N THR A 33 0.60 -8.64 2.00
CA THR A 33 0.33 -9.76 2.91
C THR A 33 -0.79 -9.39 3.88
N LYS A 34 -1.38 -10.39 4.55
CA LYS A 34 -2.39 -10.14 5.58
C LYS A 34 -1.85 -9.24 6.70
N ALA A 35 -0.60 -9.45 7.13
CA ALA A 35 0.00 -8.65 8.19
C ALA A 35 0.13 -7.18 7.80
N LEU A 36 0.70 -6.91 6.61
CA LEU A 36 0.83 -5.55 6.07
C LEU A 36 -0.54 -4.89 5.86
N TYR A 37 -1.54 -5.66 5.46
CA TYR A 37 -2.90 -5.15 5.28
C TYR A 37 -3.56 -4.76 6.61
N LEU A 38 -3.37 -5.56 7.67
CA LEU A 38 -3.87 -5.23 9.01
C LEU A 38 -3.16 -4.01 9.59
N GLU A 39 -1.84 -3.92 9.42
CA GLU A 39 -1.05 -2.75 9.81
C GLU A 39 -1.56 -1.48 9.12
N PHE A 40 -1.81 -1.54 7.81
CA PHE A 40 -2.44 -0.45 7.05
C PHE A 40 -3.83 -0.07 7.60
N ILE A 41 -4.64 -1.06 7.99
CA ILE A 41 -5.95 -0.76 8.58
C ILE A 41 -5.80 -0.04 9.92
N GLU A 42 -4.93 -0.54 10.80
CA GLU A 42 -4.78 -0.03 12.17
C GLU A 42 -4.15 1.37 12.20
N HIS A 43 -3.17 1.63 11.34
CA HIS A 43 -2.35 2.83 11.42
C HIS A 43 -2.70 3.91 10.39
N ASP A 44 -3.23 3.54 9.22
CA ASP A 44 -3.57 4.51 8.19
C ASP A 44 -5.10 4.69 8.07
N VAL A 45 -5.86 3.61 7.95
CA VAL A 45 -7.32 3.68 7.75
C VAL A 45 -8.07 4.10 9.01
N GLY A 46 -7.79 3.47 10.15
CA GLY A 46 -8.48 3.74 11.42
C GLY A 46 -8.48 5.22 11.79
N PRO A 47 -7.32 5.90 11.81
CA PRO A 47 -7.23 7.33 12.04
C PRO A 47 -7.97 8.16 10.98
N SER A 48 -7.88 7.80 9.70
CA SER A 48 -8.56 8.54 8.61
C SER A 48 -10.09 8.49 8.70
N VAL A 49 -10.66 7.46 9.34
CA VAL A 49 -12.11 7.34 9.56
C VAL A 49 -12.55 8.04 10.85
N LEU A 50 -11.70 8.09 11.88
CA LEU A 50 -12.04 8.70 13.17
C LEU A 50 -11.94 10.23 13.18
N ILE A 51 -11.11 10.81 12.31
CA ILE A 51 -10.89 12.27 12.24
C ILE A 51 -11.91 12.96 11.32
N ARG A 52 -12.91 12.22 10.81
CA ARG A 52 -13.90 12.71 9.85
C ARG A 52 -15.32 12.82 10.41
#